data_AF-A0A4Q1SB99-F1
#
_entry.id   AF-A0A4Q1SB99-F1
#
_cell.length_a   1.000
_cell.length_b   1.000
_cell.length_c   1.000
_cell.angle_alpha   90.00
_cell.angle_beta   90.00
_cell.angle_gamma   90.00
#
_symmetry.space_group_name_H-M   'P 1'
#
loop_
_entity.id
_entity.type
_entity.pdbx_description
1 polymer ?
#
loop_
_entity_poly.entity_id
_entity_poly.type
_entity_poly.pdbx_seq_one_letter_code
_entity_poly.pdbx_strand_id
1 'polypeptide(L)' 'MRSEQIHRAIAQGHSRFDICQIVGKGIRVIHKPGSRFEDSITAILDQLSEQKGRSWPSTAGRPAA' A
#
# COMPACT_ATOMS: atom_id res chain seq x y z
N MET A 1 4.15 3.99 -13.87
CA MET A 1 4.17 5.25 -13.09
C MET A 1 3.38 5.06 -11.81
N ARG A 2 3.74 5.73 -10.71
CA ARG A 2 3.06 5.57 -9.41
C ARG A 2 1.58 5.93 -9.44
N SER A 3 1.18 6.92 -10.26
CA SER A 3 -0.22 7.25 -10.49
C SER A 3 -1.03 6.05 -11.01
N GLU A 4 -0.47 5.30 -11.95
CA GLU A 4 -1.12 4.13 -12.55
C GLU A 4 -1.31 2.99 -11.53
N GLN A 5 -0.33 2.76 -10.66
CA GLN A 5 -0.46 1.76 -9.59
C GLN A 5 -1.54 2.15 -8.58
N ILE A 6 -1.59 3.44 -8.22
CA ILE A 6 -2.63 3.98 -7.32
C ILE A 6 -4.01 3.87 -7.98
N HIS A 7 -4.14 4.23 -9.27
CA HIS A 7 -5.40 4.10 -10.00
C HIS A 7 -5.86 2.64 -10.08
N ARG A 8 -4.94 1.68 -10.29
CA ARG A 8 -5.25 0.25 -10.27
C ARG A 8 -5.72 -0.22 -8.89
N ALA A 9 -5.05 0.19 -7.83
CA ALA A 9 -5.46 -0.13 -6.46
C ALA A 9 -6.85 0.46 -6.14
N ILE A 10 -7.14 1.69 -6.58
CA ILE A 10 -8.46 2.30 -6.45
C ILE A 10 -9.51 1.50 -7.24
N ALA A 11 -9.19 1.10 -8.48
CA ALA A 11 -10.08 0.28 -9.30
C ALA A 11 -10.34 -1.12 -8.71
N GLN A 12 -9.44 -1.62 -7.86
CA GLN A 12 -9.61 -2.87 -7.10
C GLN A 12 -10.44 -2.70 -5.82
N GLY A 13 -10.86 -1.47 -5.49
CA GLY A 13 -11.72 -1.18 -4.34
C GLY A 13 -10.98 -0.63 -3.12
N HIS A 14 -9.68 -0.31 -3.22
CA HIS A 14 -8.97 0.36 -2.13
C HIS A 14 -9.31 1.85 -2.09
N SER A 15 -9.68 2.35 -0.90
CA SER A 15 -9.78 3.79 -0.69
C SER A 15 -8.39 4.42 -0.70
N ARG A 16 -8.29 5.67 -1.16
CA ARG A 16 -7.04 6.45 -1.07
C ARG A 16 -6.48 6.50 0.35
N PHE A 17 -7.36 6.54 1.36
CA PHE A 17 -6.95 6.50 2.76
C PHE A 17 -6.25 5.19 3.12
N ASP A 18 -6.81 4.05 2.70
CA ASP A 18 -6.25 2.73 2.95
C ASP A 18 -4.91 2.56 2.24
N ILE A 19 -4.80 3.05 1.00
CA ILE A 19 -3.54 3.05 0.24
C ILE A 19 -2.46 3.81 1.02
N CYS A 20 -2.76 5.00 1.54
CA CYS A 20 -1.80 5.76 2.34
C CYS A 20 -1.39 5.03 3.62
N GLN A 21 -2.34 4.40 4.31
CA GLN A 21 -2.05 3.61 5.51
C GLN A 21 -1.17 2.38 5.21
N ILE A 22 -1.49 1.65 4.15
CA ILE A 22 -0.76 0.47 3.70
C ILE A 22 0.67 0.86 3.32
N VAL A 23 0.84 1.89 2.51
CA VAL A 23 2.16 2.39 2.11
C VAL A 23 2.96 2.86 3.33
N GLY A 24 2.36 3.66 4.21
CA GLY A 24 3.03 4.15 5.42
C GLY A 24 3.48 3.03 6.36
N LYS A 25 2.66 2.00 6.54
CA LYS A 25 3.02 0.81 7.34
C LYS A 25 4.08 -0.04 6.65
N GLY A 26 3.91 -0.32 5.36
CA GLY A 26 4.82 -1.16 4.59
C GLY A 26 6.23 -0.58 4.51
N ILE A 27 6.35 0.74 4.33
CA ILE A 27 7.66 1.41 4.26
C ILE A 27 8.46 1.19 5.53
N ARG A 28 7.82 1.27 6.71
CA ARG A 28 8.51 1.04 7.99
C ARG A 28 9.10 -0.37 8.11
N VAL A 29 8.55 -1.33 7.36
CA VAL A 29 8.99 -2.73 7.37
C VAL A 29 10.07 -2.99 6.32
N ILE A 30 9.90 -2.46 5.11
CA ILE A 30 10.73 -2.87 3.96
C ILE A 30 11.82 -1.86 3.59
N HIS A 31 11.71 -0.61 4.02
CA HIS A 31 12.65 0.43 3.64
C HIS A 31 14.01 0.19 4.30
N LYS A 32 15.07 0.21 3.48
CA LYS A 32 16.44 0.04 3.95
C LYS A 32 17.15 1.40 3.99
N PRO A 33 17.85 1.74 5.09
CA PRO A 33 18.69 2.93 5.13
C PRO A 33 19.68 2.94 3.95
N GLY A 34 19.83 4.08 3.29
CA GLY A 34 20.68 4.24 2.10
C GLY A 34 20.03 3.81 0.77
N SER A 35 18.81 3.26 0.79
CA SER A 35 18.01 3.06 -0.42
C SER A 35 17.10 4.26 -0.70
N ARG A 36 16.59 4.38 -1.94
CA ARG A 36 15.63 5.43 -2.26
C ARG A 36 14.27 5.08 -1.69
N PHE A 37 13.63 6.07 -1.09
CA PHE A 37 12.31 5.90 -0.48
C PHE A 37 11.24 5.59 -1.54
N GLU A 38 11.39 6.15 -2.73
CA GLU A 38 10.51 5.92 -3.87
C GLU A 38 10.50 4.46 -4.33
N ASP A 39 11.63 3.75 -4.22
CA ASP A 39 11.71 2.34 -4.59
C ASP A 39 10.90 1.48 -3.62
N SER A 40 10.93 1.83 -2.33
CA SER A 40 10.12 1.17 -1.30
C SER A 40 8.62 1.45 -1.51
N ILE A 41 8.24 2.69 -1.84
CA ILE A 41 6.85 3.03 -2.21
C ILE A 41 6.40 2.22 -3.41
N THR A 42 7.24 2.16 -4.46
CA THR A 42 6.92 1.47 -5.71
C THR A 42 6.70 -0.02 -5.46
N ALA A 43 7.57 -0.67 -4.68
CA ALA A 43 7.43 -2.09 -4.33
C ALA A 43 6.11 -2.40 -3.60
N ILE A 44 5.68 -1.52 -2.68
CA ILE A 44 4.41 -1.72 -1.95
C ILE A 44 3.21 -1.50 -2.86
N LEU A 45 3.25 -0.47 -3.71
CA LEU A 45 2.19 -0.19 -4.66
C LEU A 45 2.06 -1.29 -5.73
N ASP A 46 3.17 -1.87 -6.17
CA ASP A 46 3.17 -3.04 -7.06
C ASP A 46 2.48 -4.22 -6.39
N GLN A 47 2.88 -4.57 -5.16
CA GLN A 47 2.22 -5.62 -4.38
C GLN A 47 0.73 -5.38 -4.20
N LEU A 48 0.33 -4.13 -3.96
CA LEU A 48 -1.08 -3.78 -3.80
C LEU A 48 -1.85 -3.95 -5.13
N SER A 49 -1.26 -3.50 -6.24
CA SER A 49 -1.89 -3.57 -7.56
C SER A 49 -1.88 -4.97 -8.19
N GLU A 50 -0.96 -5.85 -7.77
CA GLU A 50 -0.86 -7.24 -8.22
C GLU A 50 -1.73 -8.20 -7.41
N GLN A 51 -2.20 -7.81 -6.21
CA GLN A 51 -3.05 -8.65 -5.37
C GLN A 51 -4.50 -8.75 -5.88
N LYS A 52 -4.70 -9.55 -6.91
CA LYS A 52 -6.00 -10.17 -7.21
C LYS A 52 -6.23 -11.33 -6.23
N GLY A 53 -6.78 -11.04 -5.05
CA GLY A 53 -7.39 -12.07 -4.18
C GLY A 53 -6.62 -12.52 -2.94
N ARG A 54 -5.62 -11.77 -2.45
CA ARG A 54 -5.08 -11.99 -1.09
C ARG A 54 -5.55 -10.84 -0.20
N SER A 55 -6.42 -11.11 0.75
CA SER A 55 -6.76 -10.13 1.78
C SER A 55 -5.54 -9.91 2.66
N TRP A 56 -4.88 -8.76 2.54
CA TRP A 56 -3.95 -8.29 3.56
C TRP A 56 -4.70 -8.27 4.90
N PRO A 57 -4.13 -8.79 6.01
CA PRO A 57 -4.85 -8.84 7.27
C PRO A 57 -5.22 -7.42 7.67
N SER A 58 -6.53 -7.12 7.65
CA SER A 58 -7.12 -5.91 8.21
C SER A 58 -6.94 -5.93 9.73
N THR A 59 -5.70 -5.75 10.18
CA THR A 59 -5.34 -5.49 11.56
C THR A 59 -5.31 -3.98 11.75
N ALA A 60 -6.51 -3.42 11.77
CA ALA A 60 -6.79 -2.17 12.44
C ALA A 60 -8.26 -2.23 12.82
N GLY A 61 -8.54 -2.66 14.04
CA GLY A 61 -9.84 -2.43 14.65
C GLY A 61 -10.18 -0.96 14.45
N ARG A 62 -11.28 -0.69 13.74
CA ARG A 62 -11.96 0.59 13.84
C ARG A 62 -12.47 0.66 15.28
N PRO A 63 -11.99 1.56 16.16
CA PRO A 63 -12.78 1.87 17.33
C PRO A 63 -14.07 2.52 16.81
N ALA A 64 -15.20 1.88 17.10
CA ALA A 64 -16.51 2.49 16.92
C ALA A 64 -16.57 3.70 17.86
N ALA A 65 -16.79 4.87 17.28
CA ALA A 65 -17.31 6.04 17.98
C ALA A 65 -18.74 6.26 17.48
#